data_AF-A0A1I1F5E0-F1
#
_entry.id   AF-A0A1I1F5E0-F1
#
_cell.length_a   1.000
_cell.length_b   1.000
_cell.length_c   1.000
_cell.angle_alpha   90.00
_cell.angle_beta   90.00
_cell.angle_gamma   90.00
#
_symmetry.space_group_name_H-M   'P 1'
#
loop_
_entity.id
_entity.type
_entity.pdbx_description
1 polymer ?
#
loop_
_entity_poly.entity_id
_entity_poly.type
_entity_poly.pdbx_seq_one_letter_code
_entity_poly.pdbx_strand_id
1 'polypeptide(L)'
;MWRNRKLSCHVGTDAQLAKLVRKEFIRRHCRAACIPLRGSKPELESLEKEIIALAPPEMVSWNKTRKRVNQLPEPREMVDKILADLGFGTQEIAALERQARLFDLHGHMDLAH
;
A
#
# COMPACT_ATOMS: atom_id res chain seq x y z
N MET A 1 -4.29 7.52 2.29
CA MET A 1 -3.19 6.67 1.73
C MET A 1 -3.65 5.59 0.75
N TRP A 2 -4.87 5.05 0.88
CA TRP A 2 -5.44 4.12 -0.11
C TRP A 2 -5.50 4.71 -1.53
N ARG A 3 -5.49 3.87 -2.57
CA ARG A 3 -5.60 4.35 -3.96
C ARG A 3 -6.44 3.42 -4.84
N ASN A 4 -7.39 3.98 -5.56
CA ASN A 4 -8.03 3.34 -6.71
C ASN A 4 -7.25 3.68 -7.99
N ARG A 5 -7.09 2.69 -8.89
CA ARG A 5 -6.40 2.88 -10.18
C ARG A 5 -7.28 2.54 -11.39
N LYS A 6 -8.49 2.03 -11.18
CA LYS A 6 -9.29 1.31 -12.21
C LYS A 6 -10.68 1.90 -12.44
N LEU A 7 -11.34 2.42 -11.41
CA LEU A 7 -12.65 3.06 -11.54
C LEU A 7 -12.45 4.51 -12.04
N SER A 8 -12.85 4.77 -13.28
CA SER A 8 -12.49 5.97 -14.06
C SER A 8 -13.27 7.24 -13.65
N CYS A 9 -12.52 8.25 -13.21
CA CYS A 9 -12.69 9.72 -13.41
C CYS A 9 -11.58 10.50 -12.65
N HIS A 10 -10.84 9.82 -11.78
CA HIS A 10 -9.72 10.39 -11.03
C HIS A 10 -8.40 10.14 -11.75
N VAL A 11 -7.94 11.20 -12.41
CA VAL A 11 -6.66 11.38 -13.10
C VAL A 11 -5.56 10.58 -12.38
N GLY A 12 -4.76 9.79 -13.10
CA GLY A 12 -3.70 8.95 -12.51
C GLY A 12 -2.81 9.67 -11.48
N THR A 13 -2.73 10.99 -11.56
CA THR A 13 -2.16 11.92 -10.59
C THR A 13 -2.70 11.75 -9.15
N ASP A 14 -4.01 11.61 -8.93
CA ASP A 14 -4.59 11.43 -7.59
C ASP A 14 -4.08 10.13 -6.94
N ALA A 15 -4.09 9.04 -7.71
CA ALA A 15 -3.59 7.74 -7.27
C ALA A 15 -2.07 7.72 -7.08
N GLN A 16 -1.34 8.58 -7.82
CA GLN A 16 0.09 8.78 -7.66
C GLN A 16 0.39 9.57 -6.38
N LEU A 17 -0.35 10.62 -6.07
CA LEU A 17 -0.24 11.37 -4.82
C LEU A 17 -0.52 10.47 -3.61
N ALA A 18 -1.61 9.69 -3.64
CA ALA A 18 -1.88 8.73 -2.58
C ALA A 18 -0.79 7.64 -2.45
N LYS A 19 -0.12 7.28 -3.55
CA LYS A 19 1.06 6.40 -3.51
C LYS A 19 2.26 7.10 -2.87
N LEU A 20 2.50 8.37 -3.18
CA LEU A 20 3.58 9.16 -2.59
C LEU A 20 3.42 9.25 -1.07
N VAL A 21 2.24 9.63 -0.58
CA VAL A 21 1.95 9.71 0.87
C VAL A 21 2.19 8.36 1.55
N ARG A 22 1.71 7.25 0.95
CA ARG A 22 1.98 5.90 1.48
C ARG A 22 3.47 5.59 1.55
N LYS A 23 4.24 5.92 0.50
CA LYS A 23 5.69 5.70 0.49
C LYS A 23 6.37 6.47 1.62
N GLU A 24 6.00 7.72 1.81
CA GLU A 24 6.59 8.55 2.85
C GLU A 24 6.23 8.05 4.25
N PHE A 25 4.99 7.61 4.45
CA PHE A 25 4.57 6.94 5.68
C PHE A 25 5.43 5.70 5.97
N ILE A 26 5.60 4.82 4.98
CA ILE A 26 6.42 3.60 5.11
C ILE A 26 7.87 3.96 5.46
N ARG A 27 8.44 4.95 4.78
CA ARG A 27 9.83 5.39 4.99
C ARG A 27 10.05 5.89 6.41
N ARG A 28 9.07 6.61 6.98
CA ARG A 28 9.17 7.20 8.32
C ARG A 28 8.87 6.22 9.45
N HIS A 29 7.89 5.34 9.26
CA HIS A 29 7.30 4.60 10.37
C HIS A 29 7.51 3.07 10.30
N CYS A 30 7.67 2.49 9.11
CA CYS A 30 7.63 1.03 8.97
C CYS A 30 9.00 0.34 9.10
N ARG A 31 10.10 1.06 9.30
CA ARG A 31 11.48 0.53 9.47
C ARG A 31 11.83 -0.62 8.48
N ALA A 32 11.28 -0.58 7.27
CA ALA A 32 11.52 -1.62 6.28
C ALA A 32 12.97 -1.51 5.78
N ALA A 33 13.75 -2.58 5.94
CA ALA A 33 15.09 -2.69 5.40
C ALA A 33 15.03 -3.52 4.11
N CYS A 34 15.57 -2.97 3.01
CA CYS A 34 15.78 -3.72 1.77
C CYS A 34 17.22 -4.20 1.73
N ILE A 35 17.42 -5.52 1.75
CA ILE A 35 18.75 -6.13 1.61
C ILE A 35 18.91 -6.58 0.16
N PRO A 36 19.90 -6.08 -0.59
CA PRO A 36 20.14 -6.57 -1.94
C PRO A 36 20.63 -8.03 -1.87
N LEU A 37 19.91 -8.93 -2.54
CA LEU A 37 20.32 -10.32 -2.69
C LEU A 37 21.12 -10.48 -3.98
N ARG A 38 22.18 -11.28 -3.92
CA ARG A 38 22.92 -11.70 -5.11
C ARG A 38 22.18 -12.88 -5.73
N GLY A 39 21.90 -12.82 -7.02
CA GLY A 39 21.22 -13.87 -7.76
C GLY A 39 20.43 -13.31 -8.93
N SER A 40 20.25 -14.13 -9.95
CA SER A 40 19.31 -13.86 -11.02
C SER A 40 17.87 -13.96 -10.51
N LYS A 41 16.94 -13.29 -11.19
CA LYS A 41 15.52 -13.34 -10.83
C LYS A 41 14.98 -14.79 -10.76
N PRO A 42 15.26 -15.69 -11.73
CA PRO A 42 14.78 -17.07 -11.66
C PRO A 42 15.31 -17.85 -10.44
N GLU A 43 16.57 -17.64 -10.06
CA GLU A 43 17.17 -18.29 -8.88
C GLU A 43 16.49 -17.83 -7.59
N LEU A 44 16.26 -16.52 -7.45
CA LEU A 44 15.57 -15.95 -6.28
C LEU A 44 14.11 -16.42 -6.19
N GLU A 45 13.41 -16.51 -7.33
CA GLU A 45 12.04 -17.03 -7.37
C GLU A 45 11.96 -18.54 -7.04
N SER A 46 12.97 -19.33 -7.41
CA SER A 46 13.04 -20.74 -7.00
C SER A 46 13.24 -20.85 -5.49
N LEU A 47 14.20 -20.09 -4.95
CA LEU A 47 14.50 -20.07 -3.52
C LEU A 47 13.29 -19.61 -2.69
N GLU A 48 12.56 -18.60 -3.14
CA GLU A 48 11.33 -18.13 -2.48
C GLU A 48 10.30 -19.27 -2.38
N LYS A 49 10.09 -20.04 -3.45
CA LYS A 49 9.15 -21.17 -3.44
C LYS A 49 9.58 -22.26 -2.46
N GLU A 50 10.86 -22.60 -2.42
CA GLU A 50 11.42 -23.59 -1.50
C GLU A 50 11.24 -23.15 -0.04
N ILE A 51 11.55 -21.89 0.27
CA ILE A 51 11.36 -21.32 1.61
C ILE A 51 9.88 -21.36 2.01
N ILE A 52 8.98 -20.95 1.12
CA ILE A 52 7.52 -20.97 1.39
C ILE A 52 7.01 -22.40 1.61
N ALA A 53 7.57 -23.39 0.92
CA ALA A 53 7.19 -24.79 1.10
C ALA A 53 7.64 -25.38 2.45
N LEU A 54 8.76 -24.88 2.99
CA LEU A 54 9.28 -25.29 4.30
C LEU A 54 8.63 -24.54 5.47
N ALA A 55 8.12 -23.33 5.24
CA ALA A 55 7.60 -22.49 6.30
C ALA A 55 6.24 -23.00 6.85
N PRO A 56 5.98 -22.84 8.17
CA PRO A 56 4.70 -23.17 8.75
C PRO A 56 3.52 -22.44 8.08
N PRO A 57 2.32 -23.07 7.97
CA PRO A 57 1.17 -22.47 7.29
C PRO A 57 0.76 -21.09 7.81
N GLU A 58 0.90 -20.84 9.10
CA GLU A 58 0.62 -19.55 9.74
C GLU A 58 1.60 -18.44 9.30
N MET A 59 2.86 -18.79 9.06
CA MET A 59 3.92 -17.86 8.63
C MET A 59 3.83 -17.49 7.15
N VAL A 60 3.14 -18.30 6.34
CA VAL A 60 2.84 -18.03 4.92
C VAL A 60 1.36 -17.75 4.68
N SER A 61 0.57 -17.62 5.74
CA SER A 61 -0.87 -17.39 5.65
C SER A 61 -1.19 -16.14 4.83
N TRP A 62 -0.40 -15.08 4.98
CA TRP A 62 -0.47 -13.84 4.21
C TRP A 62 -0.12 -13.99 2.72
N ASN A 63 0.64 -15.02 2.33
CA ASN A 63 0.98 -15.31 0.92
C ASN A 63 -0.19 -15.99 0.19
N LYS A 64 -0.92 -16.86 0.89
CA LYS A 64 -1.99 -17.69 0.29
C LYS A 64 -3.37 -17.07 0.47
N THR A 65 -3.60 -16.37 1.57
CA THR A 65 -4.86 -15.67 1.75
C THR A 65 -4.72 -14.26 1.18
N ARG A 66 -5.48 -13.97 0.11
CA ARG A 66 -5.86 -12.58 -0.21
C ARG A 66 -6.63 -11.90 0.93
N LYS A 67 -6.84 -12.58 2.08
CA LYS A 67 -7.34 -12.01 3.32
C LYS A 67 -6.36 -10.93 3.75
N ARG A 68 -6.69 -9.73 3.27
CA ARG A 68 -6.05 -8.50 3.66
C ARG A 68 -6.12 -8.46 5.17
N VAL A 69 -4.99 -8.13 5.79
CA VAL A 69 -4.94 -7.72 7.20
C VAL A 69 -6.17 -6.89 7.48
N ASN A 70 -6.90 -7.21 8.56
CA ASN A 70 -8.09 -6.46 8.97
C ASN A 70 -7.86 -4.97 8.72
N GLN A 71 -8.81 -4.30 8.05
CA GLN A 71 -8.66 -2.88 7.74
C GLN A 71 -8.53 -2.13 9.06
N LEU A 72 -7.29 -1.79 9.41
CA LEU A 72 -7.03 -0.87 10.49
C LEU A 72 -7.45 0.51 9.99
N PRO A 73 -8.08 1.32 10.85
CA PRO A 73 -8.38 2.70 10.50
C PRO A 73 -7.09 3.41 10.09
N GLU A 74 -7.19 4.28 9.08
CA GLU A 74 -6.02 5.05 8.65
C GLU A 74 -5.52 5.90 9.83
N PRO A 75 -4.21 5.88 10.14
CA PRO A 75 -3.64 6.67 11.23
C PRO A 75 -3.57 8.15 10.83
N ARG A 76 -4.72 8.83 10.84
CA ARG A 76 -4.92 10.18 10.28
C ARG A 76 -3.92 11.20 10.83
N GLU A 77 -3.70 11.23 12.14
CA GLU A 77 -2.74 12.18 12.73
C GLU A 77 -1.31 12.04 12.18
N MET A 78 -0.86 10.82 11.88
CA MET A 78 0.46 10.58 11.29
C MET A 78 0.47 10.96 9.81
N VAL A 79 -0.63 10.71 9.12
CA VAL A 79 -0.81 11.09 7.71
C VAL A 79 -0.84 12.60 7.57
N ASP A 80 -1.60 13.32 8.40
CA ASP A 80 -1.74 14.78 8.34
C ASP A 80 -0.39 15.48 8.55
N LYS A 81 0.45 14.97 9.48
CA LYS A 81 1.83 15.43 9.65
C LYS A 81 2.67 15.23 8.38
N ILE A 82 2.51 14.09 7.70
CA ILE A 82 3.19 13.84 6.42
C ILE A 82 2.70 14.81 5.35
N LEU A 83 1.39 15.10 5.28
CA LEU A 83 0.85 16.03 4.29
C LEU A 83 1.38 17.45 4.51
N ALA A 84 1.44 17.89 5.77
CA ALA A 84 2.04 19.16 6.16
C ALA A 84 3.53 19.22 5.78
N ASP A 85 4.30 18.18 6.09
CA ASP A 85 5.74 18.14 5.79
C ASP A 85 6.05 18.04 4.30
N LEU A 86 5.17 17.44 3.50
CA LEU A 86 5.28 17.42 2.04
C LEU A 86 4.92 18.77 1.40
N GLY A 87 4.41 19.74 2.18
CA GLY A 87 4.02 21.06 1.69
C GLY A 87 2.85 21.03 0.72
N PHE A 88 1.95 20.05 0.86
CA PHE A 88 0.81 19.88 -0.05
C PHE A 88 -0.17 21.05 0.08
N GLY A 89 -0.55 21.61 -1.07
CA GLY A 89 -1.52 22.69 -1.17
C GLY A 89 -2.95 22.17 -1.35
N THR A 90 -3.89 23.09 -1.55
CA THR A 90 -5.32 22.79 -1.65
C THR A 90 -5.65 21.77 -2.76
N GLN A 91 -4.89 21.79 -3.86
CA GLN A 91 -5.12 20.88 -4.98
C GLN A 91 -4.71 19.44 -4.65
N GLU A 92 -3.55 19.24 -4.03
CA GLU A 92 -3.08 17.93 -3.61
C GLU A 92 -3.97 17.34 -2.51
N ILE A 93 -4.40 18.16 -1.55
CA ILE A 93 -5.33 17.74 -0.51
C ILE A 93 -6.66 17.30 -1.14
N ALA A 94 -7.24 18.10 -2.05
CA ALA A 94 -8.47 17.73 -2.74
C ALA A 94 -8.32 16.43 -3.56
N ALA A 95 -7.14 16.15 -4.12
CA ALA A 95 -6.85 14.89 -4.81
C ALA A 95 -6.85 13.68 -3.86
N LEU A 96 -6.26 13.83 -2.67
CA LEU A 96 -6.26 12.79 -1.66
C LEU A 96 -7.66 12.55 -1.10
N GLU A 97 -8.46 13.60 -0.90
CA GLU A 97 -9.86 13.47 -0.47
C GLU A 97 -10.73 12.73 -1.48
N ARG A 98 -10.51 12.96 -2.79
CA ARG A 98 -11.18 12.17 -3.83
C ARG A 98 -10.87 10.69 -3.70
N GLN A 99 -9.61 10.33 -3.44
CA GLN A 99 -9.22 8.94 -3.18
C GLN A 99 -9.80 8.40 -1.86
N ALA A 100 -9.93 9.23 -0.83
CA ALA A 100 -10.58 8.83 0.42
C ALA A 100 -12.07 8.53 0.22
N ARG A 101 -12.80 9.38 -0.52
CA ARG A 101 -14.21 9.11 -0.87
C ARG A 101 -14.38 7.82 -1.69
N LEU A 102 -13.47 7.55 -2.61
CA LEU A 102 -13.47 6.28 -3.35
C LEU A 102 -13.20 5.06 -2.44
N PHE A 103 -12.42 5.23 -1.37
CA PHE A 103 -12.23 4.17 -0.37
C PHE A 103 -13.54 3.90 0.37
N ASP A 104 -14.28 4.94 0.76
CA ASP A 104 -15.56 4.76 1.45
C ASP A 104 -16.60 4.07 0.54
N LEU A 105 -16.61 4.39 -0.76
CA LEU A 105 -17.55 3.81 -1.74
C LEU A 105 -17.18 2.40 -2.22
N HIS A 106 -15.89 2.14 -2.44
CA HIS A 106 -15.41 0.95 -3.15
C HIS A 106 -14.31 0.19 -2.42
N GLY A 107 -13.72 0.77 -1.39
CA GLY A 107 -12.65 0.16 -0.60
C GLY A 107 -13.07 -1.15 0.05
N HIS A 108 -14.38 -1.38 0.23
CA HIS A 108 -14.97 -2.64 0.66
C HIS A 108 -15.25 -3.63 -0.49
N MET A 109 -15.51 -3.16 -1.72
CA MET A 109 -15.83 -3.99 -2.90
C MET A 109 -14.60 -4.51 -3.65
N ASP A 110 -13.52 -3.74 -3.71
CA ASP A 110 -12.21 -4.17 -4.25
C ASP A 110 -11.57 -5.34 -3.45
N LEU A 111 -12.27 -5.84 -2.41
CA LEU A 111 -11.88 -6.92 -1.50
C LEU A 111 -12.56 -8.26 -1.79
N ALA A 112 -13.57 -8.31 -2.66
CA ALA A 112 -14.45 -9.47 -2.83
C ALA A 112 -14.01 -10.47 -3.92
N HIS A 113 -12.87 -10.27 -4.58
CA HIS A 113 -12.38 -11.15 -5.66
C HIS A 113 -10.91 -11.56 -5.47
#